data_AF-A0A9C9Y410-F1
#
_entry.id   AF-A0A9C9Y410-F1
#
_cell.length_a   1.000
_cell.length_b   1.000
_cell.length_c   1.000
_cell.angle_alpha   90.00
_cell.angle_beta   90.00
_cell.angle_gamma   90.00
#
_symmetry.space_group_name_H-M   'P 1'
#
loop_
_entity.id
_entity.type
_entity.pdbx_description
1 polymer ?
#
loop_
_entity_poly.entity_id
_entity_poly.type
_entity_poly.pdbx_seq_one_letter_code
_entity_poly.pdbx_strand_id
1 'polypeptide(L)' 'IPVIGIGAGAGVDGQVLVMHDMLGMTHEFNPRFLRRYLNLYDEMTGAFKNYIADVKNLDFPNEKEQY' A
#
# COMPACT_ATOMS: atom_id res chain seq x y z
N ILE A 1 -12.65 30.44 -7.67
CA ILE A 1 -12.21 29.18 -8.30
C ILE A 1 -11.78 28.27 -7.16
N PRO A 2 -12.25 27.01 -7.05
CA PRO A 2 -11.85 26.10 -5.98
C PRO A 2 -10.35 25.79 -6.00
N VAL A 3 -9.73 25.69 -4.82
CA VAL A 3 -8.31 25.35 -4.64
C VAL A 3 -8.19 23.95 -4.03
N ILE A 4 -7.44 23.07 -4.68
CA ILE A 4 -7.12 21.72 -4.18
C ILE A 4 -5.65 21.69 -3.76
N GLY A 5 -5.39 21.36 -2.49
CA GLY A 5 -4.05 21.38 -1.92
C GLY A 5 -3.44 19.98 -1.69
N ILE A 6 -2.12 19.90 -1.76
CA ILE A 6 -1.31 18.79 -1.21
C ILE A 6 -0.27 19.41 -0.28
N GLY A 7 -0.35 19.11 1.02
CA GLY A 7 0.52 19.73 2.02
C GLY A 7 0.31 21.24 2.24
N ALA A 8 -0.80 21.80 1.74
CA ALA A 8 -1.14 23.23 1.86
C ALA A 8 -1.87 23.59 3.18
N GLY A 9 -2.00 22.64 4.11
CA GLY A 9 -2.85 22.80 5.29
C GLY A 9 -4.34 22.76 4.97
N ALA A 10 -5.20 23.07 5.95
CA ALA A 10 -6.65 22.94 5.84
C ALA A 10 -7.36 24.16 5.20
N GLY A 11 -6.63 25.22 4.83
CA GLY A 11 -7.19 26.46 4.28
C GLY A 11 -7.54 26.42 2.79
N VAL A 12 -7.80 25.24 2.24
CA VAL A 12 -8.12 24.99 0.83
C VAL A 12 -9.47 24.29 0.72
N ASP A 13 -10.14 24.40 -0.43
CA ASP A 13 -11.48 23.84 -0.64
C ASP A 13 -11.49 22.31 -0.71
N GLY A 14 -10.34 21.69 -0.97
CA GLY A 14 -10.18 20.23 -0.98
C GLY A 14 -8.73 19.79 -0.89
N GLN A 15 -8.53 18.49 -0.67
CA GLN A 15 -7.21 17.88 -0.53
C GLN A 15 -6.97 16.84 -1.62
N VAL A 16 -5.73 16.72 -2.06
CA VAL A 16 -5.26 15.64 -2.93
C VAL A 16 -4.06 14.96 -2.30
N LEU A 17 -4.02 13.63 -2.44
CA LEU A 17 -2.92 12.80 -1.97
C LEU A 17 -2.65 11.71 -3.01
N VAL A 18 -1.39 11.33 -3.20
CA VAL A 18 -1.04 10.23 -4.10
C VAL A 18 -1.42 8.91 -3.43
N MET A 19 -2.20 8.09 -4.13
CA MET A 19 -2.74 6.84 -3.60
C MET A 19 -1.63 5.86 -3.13
N HIS A 20 -0.54 5.73 -3.89
CA HIS A 20 0.60 4.86 -3.53
C HIS A 20 1.24 5.28 -2.20
N ASP A 21 1.41 6.59 -1.97
CA ASP A 21 1.99 7.13 -0.74
C ASP A 21 1.03 6.95 0.44
N MET A 22 -0.26 7.22 0.20
CA MET A 22 -1.32 7.05 1.20
C MET A 22 -1.41 5.59 1.68
N LEU A 23 -1.27 4.63 0.76
CA LEU A 23 -1.28 3.20 1.07
C LEU A 23 0.06 2.65 1.57
N GLY A 24 1.12 3.47 1.60
CA GLY A 24 2.44 3.04 2.08
C GLY A 24 3.07 1.96 1.20
N MET A 25 2.93 2.06 -0.13
CA MET A 25 3.55 1.12 -1.08
C MET A 25 5.07 1.31 -1.19
N THR A 26 5.58 2.52 -0.96
CA THR A 26 7.00 2.86 -1.01
C THR A 26 7.54 3.11 0.40
N HIS A 27 8.69 2.52 0.73
CA HIS A 27 9.24 2.60 2.08
C HIS A 27 10.01 3.91 2.33
N GLU A 28 10.77 4.39 1.32
CA GLU A 28 11.75 5.47 1.46
C GLU A 28 11.15 6.89 1.33
N PHE A 29 9.90 7.04 0.88
CA PHE A 29 9.25 8.34 0.72
C PHE A 29 8.36 8.68 1.94
N ASN A 30 8.76 9.71 2.70
CA ASN A 30 8.08 10.16 3.92
C ASN A 30 8.04 11.69 4.03
N PRO A 31 7.35 12.41 3.14
CA PRO A 31 7.20 13.86 3.29
C PRO A 31 6.34 14.19 4.51
N ARG A 32 6.63 15.32 5.18
CA ARG A 32 5.95 15.71 6.44
C ARG A 32 4.43 15.83 6.34
N PHE A 33 3.89 16.11 5.16
CA PHE A 33 2.44 16.26 4.95
C PHE A 33 1.72 14.92 4.72
N LEU A 34 2.46 13.82 4.52
CA LEU A 34 1.87 12.52 4.22
C LEU A 34 1.37 11.85 5.49
N ARG A 35 0.09 11.50 5.47
CA ARG A 35 -0.48 10.52 6.39
C ARG A 35 -0.62 9.18 5.65
N ARG A 36 0.08 8.16 6.12
CA ARG A 36 -0.12 6.78 5.69
C ARG A 36 -1.36 6.21 6.38
N TYR A 37 -2.26 5.63 5.60
CA TYR A 37 -3.47 4.94 6.08
C TYR A 37 -3.31 3.42 6.07
N LEU A 38 -2.29 2.91 5.36
CA LEU A 38 -1.91 1.52 5.33
C LEU A 38 -0.39 1.40 5.22
N ASN A 39 0.15 0.26 5.61
CA ASN A 39 1.54 -0.13 5.36
C ASN A 39 1.55 -1.30 4.37
N LEU A 40 1.17 -1.01 3.12
CA LEU A 40 1.00 -2.04 2.11
C LEU A 40 2.33 -2.70 1.73
N TYR A 41 3.45 -2.02 1.90
CA TYR A 41 4.78 -2.61 1.75
C TYR A 41 4.97 -3.86 2.64
N ASP A 42 4.65 -3.76 3.93
CA ASP A 42 4.80 -4.88 4.87
C ASP A 42 3.77 -5.98 4.60
N GLU A 43 2.51 -5.60 4.30
CA GLU A 43 1.45 -6.56 3.95
C GLU A 43 1.80 -7.36 2.69
N MET A 44 2.27 -6.69 1.63
CA MET A 44 2.73 -7.35 0.40
C MET A 44 3.94 -8.24 0.68
N THR A 45 4.90 -7.77 1.48
CA THR A 45 6.07 -8.56 1.86
C THR A 45 5.67 -9.83 2.60
N GLY A 46 4.68 -9.75 3.50
CA GLY A 46 4.10 -10.90 4.18
C GLY A 46 3.43 -11.87 3.21
N ALA A 47 2.58 -11.37 2.32
CA ALA A 47 1.89 -12.19 1.32
C ALA A 47 2.87 -12.95 0.42
N PHE A 48 3.94 -12.29 -0.05
CA PHE A 48 4.97 -12.96 -0.85
C PHE A 48 5.71 -14.04 -0.05
N LYS A 49 6.03 -13.79 1.23
CA LYS A 49 6.69 -14.80 2.08
C LYS A 49 5.80 -16.03 2.29
N ASN A 50 4.51 -15.82 2.52
CA ASN A 50 3.53 -16.90 2.69
C ASN A 50 3.44 -17.73 1.41
N TYR A 51 3.24 -17.07 0.26
CA TYR A 51 3.23 -17.74 -1.04
C TYR A 51 4.50 -18.57 -1.30
N ILE A 52 5.68 -18.00 -1.00
CA ILE A 52 6.96 -18.72 -1.13
C ILE A 52 6.99 -19.95 -0.21
N ALA A 53 6.46 -19.85 1.02
CA ALA A 53 6.39 -20.97 1.95
C ALA A 53 5.45 -22.06 1.41
N ASP A 54 4.27 -21.69 0.93
CA ASP A 54 3.26 -22.62 0.41
C ASP A 54 3.80 -23.38 -0.80
N VAL A 55 4.49 -22.70 -1.73
CA VAL A 55 5.16 -23.34 -2.87
C VAL A 55 6.27 -24.28 -2.42
N LYS A 56 7.12 -23.86 -1.46
CA LYS A 56 8.23 -24.70 -0.95
C LYS A 56 7.73 -25.95 -0.21
N ASN A 57 6.58 -25.84 0.44
CA ASN A 57 5.95 -26.93 1.18
C ASN A 57 5.04 -27.79 0.29
N LEU A 58 4.92 -27.48 -1.00
CA LEU A 58 3.98 -28.14 -1.93
C LEU A 58 2.51 -28.02 -1.48
N ASP A 59 2.18 -27.00 -0.69
CA ASP A 59 0.80 -26.69 -0.26
C ASP A 59 0.06 -25.86 -1.32
N PHE A 60 0.81 -25.13 -2.16
CA PHE A 60 0.30 -24.46 -3.34
C PHE A 60 0.93 -25.00 -4.64
N PRO A 61 0.13 -25.33 -5.68
CA PRO A 61 -1.33 -25.46 -5.63
C PRO A 61 -1.76 -26.77 -4.92
N ASN A 62 -2.86 -26.74 -4.18
CA ASN A 62 -3.48 -27.93 -3.61
C ASN A 62 -4.50 -28.58 -4.58
N GLU A 63 -5.13 -29.69 -4.17
CA GLU A 63 -6.13 -30.44 -4.97
C GLU A 63 -7.30 -29.59 -5.47
N LYS A 64 -7.66 -28.49 -4.79
CA LYS A 64 -8.75 -27.59 -5.21
C LYS A 64 -8.30 -26.49 -6.16
N GLU A 65 -6.99 -26.33 -6.34
CA GLU A 65 -6.35 -25.28 -7.13
C GLU A 65 -5.78 -25.82 -8.45
N GLN A 66 -6.08 -27.08 -8.78
CA GLN A 66 -5.67 -27.77 -10.01
C GLN A 66 -6.87 -28.46 -10.71
N TYR A 67 -6.77 -28.68 -12.02
CA TYR A 67 -7.78 -29.36 -12.87
C TYR A 67 -7.52 -30.86 -12.99
#